data_AF-A0A3D5AC24-F1
#
_entry.id   AF-A0A3D5AC24-F1
#
_cell.length_a   1.000
_cell.length_b   1.000
_cell.length_c   1.000
_cell.angle_alpha   90.00
_cell.angle_beta   90.00
_cell.angle_gamma   90.00
#
_symmetry.space_group_name_H-M   'P 1'
#
loop_
_entity.id
_entity.type
_entity.pdbx_description
1 polymer ?
#
loop_
_entity_poly.entity_id
_entity_poly.type
_entity_poly.pdbx_seq_one_letter_code
_entity_poly.pdbx_strand_id
1 'polypeptide(L)'
;QMIYDAAKTFEGDIDQYPPAHSAIKINGERIYEKARRGETVELKTRKVTINSFIIEKIEMPVIHFRVSCSKGTYVRSLAFDFGKVLNSGAHLSSLRRTKSGDYQVENAWNLEELIQKIKVHKEINIEEHQS
;
A
#
# COMPACT_ATOMS: atom_id res chain seq x y z
N GLN A 1 -20.83 5.12 14.60
CA GLN A 1 -20.19 6.36 15.09
C GLN A 1 -18.72 6.15 15.39
N MET A 2 -18.34 5.32 16.39
CA MET A 2 -16.95 5.06 16.78
C MET A 2 -15.97 4.74 15.63
N ILE A 3 -16.35 3.88 14.68
CA ILE A 3 -15.52 3.53 13.50
C ILE A 3 -15.16 4.77 12.66
N TYR A 4 -16.13 5.66 12.44
CA TYR A 4 -15.92 6.88 11.67
C TYR A 4 -15.07 7.90 12.43
N ASP A 5 -15.29 8.04 13.73
CA ASP A 5 -14.53 8.98 14.57
C ASP A 5 -13.07 8.54 14.71
N ALA A 6 -12.83 7.23 14.87
CA ALA A 6 -11.49 6.67 14.86
C ALA A 6 -10.79 6.86 13.51
N ALA A 7 -11.48 6.75 12.38
CA ALA A 7 -10.86 6.98 11.07
C ALA A 7 -10.37 8.43 10.92
N LYS A 8 -11.19 9.40 11.37
CA LYS A 8 -10.86 10.83 11.33
C LYS A 8 -9.62 11.20 12.11
N THR A 9 -9.29 10.48 13.19
CA THR A 9 -8.12 10.81 14.03
C THR A 9 -6.79 10.54 13.31
N PHE A 10 -6.80 9.80 12.20
CA PHE A 10 -5.61 9.54 11.40
C PHE A 10 -5.37 10.59 10.31
N GLU A 11 -6.34 11.46 10.01
CA GLU A 11 -6.18 12.49 8.99
C GLU A 11 -5.17 13.55 9.44
N GLY A 12 -4.31 13.99 8.51
CA GLY A 12 -3.19 14.88 8.77
C GLY A 12 -1.86 14.16 8.93
N ASP A 13 -0.91 14.81 9.60
CA ASP A 13 0.43 14.28 9.83
C ASP A 13 0.44 13.30 10.99
N ILE A 14 0.94 12.09 10.74
CA ILE A 14 1.09 11.04 11.74
C ILE A 14 2.47 10.40 11.68
N ASP A 15 2.92 9.85 12.80
CA ASP A 15 4.11 9.01 12.86
C ASP A 15 3.72 7.54 12.71
N GLN A 16 4.23 6.88 11.67
CA GLN A 16 4.03 5.44 11.47
C GLN A 16 5.28 4.65 11.84
N TYR A 17 5.06 3.56 12.57
CA TYR A 17 6.04 2.49 12.68
C TYR A 17 6.01 1.65 11.39
N PRO A 18 7.16 1.52 10.69
CA PRO A 18 7.24 0.58 9.58
C PRO A 18 6.99 -0.84 10.09
N PRO A 19 6.26 -1.69 9.34
CA PRO A 19 6.09 -3.07 9.73
C PRO A 19 7.45 -3.79 9.70
N ALA A 20 7.66 -4.75 10.61
CA ALA A 20 8.89 -5.55 10.68
C ALA A 20 9.20 -6.25 9.34
N HIS A 21 8.16 -6.61 8.57
CA HIS A 21 8.27 -7.10 7.20
C HIS A 21 8.20 -5.95 6.16
N SER A 22 9.14 -5.00 6.26
CA SER A 22 9.32 -3.92 5.28
C SER A 22 10.63 -4.11 4.50
N ALA A 23 10.65 -3.61 3.26
CA ALA A 23 11.83 -3.66 2.38
C ALA A 23 12.90 -2.60 2.73
N ILE A 24 12.76 -1.91 3.87
CA ILE A 24 13.71 -0.89 4.32
C ILE A 24 15.06 -1.57 4.55
N LYS A 25 16.13 -0.91 4.07
CA LYS A 25 17.51 -1.31 4.36
C LYS A 25 18.10 -0.44 5.45
N ILE A 26 18.79 -1.06 6.39
CA ILE A 26 19.65 -0.39 7.38
C ILE A 26 21.05 -0.98 7.20
N ASN A 27 22.06 -0.14 6.94
CA ASN A 27 23.44 -0.55 6.71
C ASN A 27 23.59 -1.62 5.61
N GLY A 28 22.84 -1.48 4.51
CA GLY A 28 22.91 -2.38 3.34
C GLY A 28 22.03 -3.63 3.43
N GLU A 29 21.55 -4.01 4.62
CA GLU A 29 20.74 -5.20 4.85
C GLU A 29 19.25 -4.88 5.04
N ARG A 30 18.36 -5.72 4.49
CA ARG A 30 16.90 -5.54 4.62
C ARG A 30 16.42 -5.92 6.02
N ILE A 31 15.59 -5.08 6.62
CA ILE A 31 15.09 -5.26 8.00
C ILE A 31 14.36 -6.59 8.20
N TYR A 32 13.57 -7.04 7.22
CA TYR A 32 12.80 -8.28 7.38
C TYR A 32 13.69 -9.53 7.52
N GLU A 33 14.92 -9.51 6.99
CA GLU A 33 15.89 -10.61 7.15
C GLU A 33 16.37 -10.69 8.61
N LYS A 34 16.69 -9.53 9.21
CA LYS A 34 17.04 -9.44 10.64
C LYS A 34 15.89 -9.87 11.56
N ALA A 35 14.67 -9.42 11.27
CA ALA A 35 13.49 -9.77 12.04
C ALA A 35 13.23 -11.30 12.03
N ARG A 36 13.46 -11.98 10.91
CA ARG A 36 13.36 -13.45 10.82
C ARG A 36 14.40 -14.20 11.65
N ARG A 37 15.57 -13.58 11.89
CA ARG A 37 16.62 -14.13 12.76
C ARG A 37 16.42 -13.81 14.24
N GLY A 38 15.30 -13.16 14.60
CA GLY A 38 15.00 -12.77 15.98
C GLY A 38 15.81 -11.57 16.49
N GLU A 39 16.55 -10.90 15.61
CA GLU A 39 17.31 -9.71 15.98
C GLU A 39 16.37 -8.51 16.19
N THR A 40 16.56 -7.79 17.29
CA THR A 40 15.79 -6.57 17.57
C THR A 40 16.27 -5.47 16.64
N VAL A 41 15.40 -5.00 15.74
CA VAL A 41 15.70 -3.89 14.85
C VAL A 41 15.09 -2.63 15.41
N GLU A 42 15.91 -1.62 15.69
CA GLU A 42 15.46 -0.30 16.10
C GLU A 42 14.71 0.36 14.93
N LEU A 43 13.37 0.36 15.01
CA LEU A 43 12.52 0.94 13.98
C LEU A 43 12.25 2.41 14.32
N LYS A 44 12.91 3.32 13.59
CA LYS A 44 12.56 4.74 13.64
C LYS A 44 11.18 4.94 13.00
N THR A 45 10.32 5.71 13.68
CA THR A 45 9.06 6.17 13.12
C THR A 45 9.32 7.02 11.87
N ARG A 46 8.34 7.04 10.98
CA ARG A 46 8.36 7.89 9.79
C ARG A 46 7.12 8.76 9.79
N LYS A 47 7.32 10.06 9.60
CA LYS A 47 6.23 11.00 9.39
C LYS A 47 5.62 10.75 8.01
N VAL A 48 4.30 10.59 7.98
CA VAL A 48 3.48 10.46 6.77
C VAL A 48 2.24 11.33 6.93
N THR A 49 1.63 11.70 5.81
CA THR A 49 0.40 12.49 5.80
C THR A 49 -0.74 11.64 5.25
N ILE A 50 -1.84 11.54 5.99
CA ILE A 50 -3.11 10.97 5.51
C ILE A 50 -3.98 12.13 5.05
N ASN A 51 -4.18 12.23 3.74
CA ASN A 51 -4.98 13.30 3.15
C ASN A 51 -6.49 13.06 3.33
N SER A 52 -6.92 11.79 3.34
CA SER A 52 -8.28 11.40 3.68
C SER A 52 -8.36 9.95 4.13
N PHE A 53 -9.27 9.65 5.05
CA PHE A 53 -9.62 8.29 5.48
C PHE A 53 -11.15 8.12 5.49
N ILE A 54 -11.66 7.46 4.45
CA ILE A 54 -13.10 7.31 4.23
C ILE A 54 -13.51 5.87 4.46
N ILE A 55 -14.48 5.65 5.35
CA ILE A 55 -15.14 4.35 5.52
C ILE A 55 -16.21 4.21 4.43
N GLU A 56 -16.05 3.22 3.55
CA GLU A 56 -16.95 3.01 2.41
C GLU A 56 -18.09 2.04 2.76
N LYS A 57 -17.80 1.00 3.56
CA LYS A 57 -18.75 -0.05 3.89
C LYS A 57 -18.35 -0.77 5.17
N ILE A 58 -19.32 -1.19 5.97
CA ILE A 58 -19.11 -1.96 7.20
C ILE A 58 -19.93 -3.26 7.09
N GLU A 59 -19.23 -4.39 7.12
CA GLU A 59 -19.78 -5.75 7.07
C GLU A 59 -19.07 -6.59 8.13
N MET A 60 -19.43 -6.38 9.39
CA MET A 60 -18.68 -6.94 10.52
C MET A 60 -18.40 -8.45 10.35
N PRO A 61 -17.15 -8.91 10.58
CA PRO A 61 -16.03 -8.16 11.15
C PRO A 61 -15.18 -7.36 10.13
N VAL A 62 -15.65 -7.19 8.89
CA VAL A 62 -14.93 -6.52 7.81
C VAL A 62 -15.32 -5.06 7.70
N ILE A 63 -14.32 -4.17 7.62
CA ILE A 63 -14.51 -2.74 7.36
C ILE A 63 -13.77 -2.40 6.07
N HIS A 64 -14.49 -1.87 5.09
CA HIS A 64 -13.93 -1.38 3.84
C HIS A 64 -13.68 0.11 3.94
N PHE A 65 -12.49 0.53 3.54
CA PHE A 65 -12.10 1.93 3.56
C PHE A 65 -11.23 2.32 2.37
N ARG A 66 -11.25 3.61 2.06
CA ARG A 66 -10.37 4.25 1.10
C ARG A 66 -9.49 5.28 1.80
N VAL A 67 -8.20 5.25 1.50
CA VAL A 67 -7.22 6.20 2.04
C VAL A 67 -6.47 6.90 0.92
N SER A 68 -6.36 8.22 1.02
CA SER A 68 -5.41 9.02 0.26
C SER A 68 -4.26 9.41 1.19
N CYS A 69 -3.02 9.18 0.78
CA CYS A 69 -1.86 9.37 1.65
C CYS A 69 -0.59 9.73 0.89
N SER A 70 0.37 10.29 1.62
CA SER A 70 1.70 10.60 1.11
C SER A 70 2.50 9.34 0.77
N LYS A 71 3.56 9.50 -0.01
CA LYS A 71 4.54 8.42 -0.29
C LYS A 71 5.10 7.84 1.01
N GLY A 72 5.38 6.54 1.00
CA GLY A 72 5.98 5.84 2.15
C GLY A 72 5.00 5.41 3.24
N THR A 73 3.71 5.69 3.09
CA THR A 73 2.66 5.23 4.01
C THR A 73 2.49 3.72 3.93
N TYR A 74 2.50 3.06 5.09
CA TYR A 74 2.19 1.64 5.21
C TYR A 74 0.72 1.46 5.58
N VAL A 75 -0.12 1.16 4.58
CA VAL A 75 -1.56 0.90 4.80
C VAL A 75 -1.80 -0.26 5.79
N ARG A 76 -0.87 -1.22 5.85
CA ARG A 76 -0.91 -2.31 6.83
C ARG A 76 -0.73 -1.81 8.28
N SER A 77 0.21 -0.90 8.51
CA SER A 77 0.40 -0.28 9.83
C SER A 77 -0.82 0.58 10.18
N LEU A 78 -1.35 1.35 9.22
CA LEU A 78 -2.57 2.12 9.40
C LEU A 78 -3.75 1.25 9.83
N ALA A 79 -3.97 0.10 9.18
CA ALA A 79 -5.04 -0.83 9.55
C ALA A 79 -4.86 -1.39 10.97
N PHE A 80 -3.63 -1.73 11.35
CA PHE A 80 -3.31 -2.23 12.69
C PHE A 80 -3.54 -1.17 13.78
N ASP A 81 -3.05 0.05 13.57
CA ASP A 81 -3.23 1.15 14.51
C ASP A 81 -4.70 1.59 14.60
N PHE A 82 -5.42 1.57 13.47
CA PHE A 82 -6.87 1.80 13.46
C PHE A 82 -7.62 0.80 14.34
N GLY A 83 -7.26 -0.48 14.26
CA GLY A 83 -7.79 -1.50 15.18
C GLY A 83 -7.49 -1.19 16.64
N LYS A 84 -6.24 -0.81 16.96
CA LYS A 84 -5.87 -0.41 18.32
C LYS A 84 -6.72 0.74 18.86
N VAL A 85 -6.95 1.78 18.05
CA VAL A 85 -7.82 2.92 18.44
C VAL A 85 -9.24 2.45 18.74
N LEU A 86 -9.74 1.45 18.00
CA LEU A 86 -11.04 0.83 18.23
C LEU A 86 -11.06 -0.19 19.40
N ASN A 87 -9.94 -0.38 20.10
CA ASN A 87 -9.76 -1.43 21.10
C ASN A 87 -10.08 -2.84 20.55
N SER A 88 -9.85 -3.04 19.26
CA SER A 88 -10.15 -4.28 18.54
C SER A 88 -9.02 -4.55 17.56
N GLY A 89 -8.24 -5.62 17.76
CA GLY A 89 -7.12 -5.92 16.87
C GLY A 89 -7.58 -5.99 15.40
N ALA A 90 -6.81 -5.40 14.48
CA ALA A 90 -7.14 -5.41 13.06
C ALA A 90 -5.90 -5.69 12.21
N HIS A 91 -6.12 -6.27 11.04
CA HIS A 91 -5.09 -6.51 10.04
C HIS A 91 -5.69 -6.29 8.64
N LEU A 92 -4.83 -5.96 7.69
CA LEU A 92 -5.25 -5.76 6.30
C LEU A 92 -5.46 -7.12 5.63
N SER A 93 -6.69 -7.43 5.23
CA SER A 93 -7.03 -8.68 4.53
C SER A 93 -6.91 -8.56 3.01
N SER A 94 -7.16 -7.38 2.45
CA SER A 94 -7.01 -7.09 1.02
C SER A 94 -6.57 -5.63 0.81
N LEU A 95 -5.89 -5.37 -0.30
CA LEU A 95 -5.44 -4.02 -0.66
C LEU A 95 -5.40 -3.87 -2.17
N ARG A 96 -6.02 -2.81 -2.68
CA ARG A 96 -5.91 -2.40 -4.08
C ARG A 96 -5.52 -0.93 -4.15
N ARG A 97 -4.40 -0.65 -4.82
CA ARG A 97 -4.00 0.73 -5.12
C ARG A 97 -4.73 1.20 -6.38
N THR A 98 -5.55 2.22 -6.25
CA THR A 98 -6.36 2.77 -7.37
C THR A 98 -5.69 3.95 -8.07
N LYS A 99 -4.79 4.66 -7.39
CA LYS A 99 -4.10 5.84 -7.94
C LYS A 99 -2.67 5.94 -7.44
N SER A 100 -1.77 6.48 -8.26
CA SER A 100 -0.39 6.81 -7.90
C SER A 100 0.04 8.08 -8.63
N GLY A 101 0.14 9.21 -7.92
CA GLY A 101 0.30 10.52 -8.56
C GLY A 101 -0.87 10.77 -9.52
N ASP A 102 -0.59 11.12 -10.77
CA ASP A 102 -1.61 11.37 -11.79
C ASP A 102 -2.13 10.10 -12.49
N TYR A 103 -1.51 8.95 -12.22
CA TYR A 103 -1.87 7.68 -12.85
C TYR A 103 -3.00 6.97 -12.10
N GLN A 104 -4.08 6.66 -12.82
CA GLN A 104 -5.23 5.89 -12.32
C GLN A 104 -5.15 4.44 -12.81
N VAL A 105 -5.57 3.49 -11.98
CA VAL A 105 -5.53 2.06 -12.32
C VAL A 105 -6.51 1.70 -13.42
N GLU A 106 -7.57 2.46 -13.58
CA GLU A 106 -8.57 2.33 -14.64
C GLU A 106 -7.96 2.60 -16.02
N ASN A 107 -6.87 3.38 -16.08
CA ASN A 107 -6.10 3.66 -17.29
C ASN A 107 -4.87 2.74 -17.43
N ALA A 108 -4.69 1.77 -16.52
CA ALA A 108 -3.57 0.86 -16.58
C ALA A 108 -3.83 -0.24 -17.61
N TRP A 109 -2.77 -0.66 -18.30
CA TRP A 109 -2.84 -1.82 -19.17
C TRP A 109 -3.09 -3.10 -18.37
N ASN A 110 -3.96 -3.96 -18.90
CA ASN A 110 -3.90 -5.37 -18.53
C ASN A 110 -2.56 -5.93 -19.02
N LEU A 111 -1.89 -6.71 -18.16
CA LEU A 111 -0.54 -7.24 -18.45
C LEU A 111 -0.54 -8.17 -19.67
N GLU A 112 -1.55 -9.03 -19.81
CA GLU A 112 -1.64 -9.99 -20.89
C GLU A 112 -1.87 -9.29 -22.23
N GLU A 113 -2.79 -8.32 -22.25
CA GLU A 113 -3.05 -7.48 -23.43
C GLU A 113 -1.80 -6.69 -23.83
N LEU A 114 -1.07 -6.13 -22.86
CA LEU A 114 0.17 -5.42 -23.11
C LEU A 114 1.23 -6.33 -23.73
N ILE A 115 1.43 -7.52 -23.16
CA ILE A 115 2.38 -8.51 -23.70
C ILE A 115 2.01 -8.87 -25.14
N GLN A 116 0.73 -9.09 -25.42
CA GLN A 116 0.29 -9.44 -26.76
C GLN A 116 0.52 -8.30 -27.75
N LYS A 117 0.20 -7.05 -27.39
CA LYS A 117 0.47 -5.90 -28.26
C LYS A 117 1.96 -5.71 -28.54
N ILE A 118 2.82 -5.93 -27.55
CA ILE A 118 4.28 -5.84 -27.74
C ILE A 118 4.78 -6.91 -28.71
N LYS A 119 4.26 -8.14 -28.63
CA LYS A 119 4.63 -9.23 -29.55
C LYS A 119 4.24 -8.90 -31.00
N VAL A 120 2.98 -8.53 -31.21
CA VAL A 120 2.47 -8.16 -32.54
C VAL A 120 3.26 -7.01 -33.14
N HIS A 121 3.56 -5.97 -32.36
CA HIS A 121 4.34 -4.83 -32.86
C HIS A 121 5.77 -5.22 -33.25
N LYS A 122 6.39 -6.19 -32.56
CA LYS A 122 7.72 -6.70 -32.94
C LYS A 122 7.67 -7.50 -34.24
N GLU A 123 6.66 -8.34 -34.42
CA GLU A 123 6.50 -9.17 -35.63
C GLU A 123 6.32 -8.29 -36.87
N ILE A 124 5.47 -7.26 -36.80
CA ILE A 124 5.27 -6.28 -37.89
C ILE A 124 6.58 -5.56 -38.25
N ASN A 125 7.34 -5.09 -37.25
CA ASN A 125 8.59 -4.38 -37.50
C ASN A 125 9.69 -5.30 -38.08
N ILE A 126 9.63 -6.61 -37.84
CA ILE A 126 10.58 -7.57 -38.44
C ILE A 126 10.25 -7.80 -39.92
N GLU A 127 8.97 -7.91 -40.27
CA GLU A 127 8.53 -8.08 -41.67
C GLU A 127 8.81 -6.83 -42.52
N GLU A 128 8.65 -5.63 -41.95
CA GLU A 128 8.98 -4.37 -42.64
C GLU A 128 10.48 -4.15 -42.87
N HIS A 129 11.36 -4.79 -42.10
CA HIS A 129 12.82 -4.68 -42.27
C HIS A 129 13.44 -5.81 -43.10
N GLN A 130 12.65 -6.82 -43.48
CA GLN A 130 13.06 -7.91 -44.38
C GLN A 130 12.55 -7.74 -45.82
N SER A 131 11.82 -6.66 -46.10
CA SER A 131 11.35 -6.24 -47.42
C SER A 131 12.20 -5.09 -47.95
#